data_AF-A0A956X514-F1
#
_entry.id   AF-A0A956X514-F1
#
_cell.length_a   1.000
_cell.length_b   1.000
_cell.length_c   1.000
_cell.angle_alpha   90.00
_cell.angle_beta   90.00
_cell.angle_gamma   90.00
#
_symmetry.space_group_name_H-M   'P 1'
#
loop_
_entity.id
_entity.type
_entity.pdbx_description
1 polymer ?
#
loop_
_entity_poly.entity_id
_entity_poly.type
_entity_poly.pdbx_seq_one_letter_code
_entity_poly.pdbx_strand_id
1 'polypeptide(L)'
;ELHARLREWTAYLRNAASQVARDHYVGTVDTRVVISSLMDKLQTPPYKLNPQIAQDVGHIDNYLKAQWQPGDFIFPDVWQEAYPQPKYWWLYGEMKGGI
;
A
#
# COMPACT_ATOMS: atom_id res chain seq x y z
N GLU A 1 -13.28 -10.29 1.67
CA GLU A 1 -12.45 -9.44 0.80
C GLU A 1 -11.32 -8.69 1.53
N LEU A 2 -11.58 -7.64 2.33
CA LEU A 2 -10.52 -6.80 2.91
C LEU A 2 -9.43 -7.57 3.68
N HIS A 3 -9.81 -8.50 4.56
CA HIS A 3 -8.86 -9.36 5.27
C HIS A 3 -8.02 -10.25 4.34
N ALA A 4 -8.58 -10.68 3.20
CA ALA A 4 -7.84 -11.51 2.24
C ALA A 4 -6.79 -10.68 1.53
N ARG A 5 -7.16 -9.47 1.06
CA ARG A 5 -6.22 -8.51 0.44
C ARG A 5 -5.11 -8.10 1.41
N LEU A 6 -5.45 -7.87 2.67
CA LEU A 6 -4.46 -7.52 3.69
C LEU A 6 -3.43 -8.64 3.92
N ARG A 7 -3.88 -9.90 3.97
CA ARG A 7 -2.98 -11.06 4.08
C ARG A 7 -2.06 -11.18 2.87
N GLU A 8 -2.61 -11.01 1.66
CA GLU A 8 -1.84 -11.03 0.41
C GLU A 8 -0.76 -9.94 0.42
N TRP A 9 -1.13 -8.71 0.73
CA TRP A 9 -0.20 -7.58 0.84
C TRP A 9 0.89 -7.81 1.88
N THR A 10 0.52 -8.36 3.04
CA THR A 10 1.49 -8.68 4.11
C THR A 10 2.47 -9.78 3.69
N ALA A 11 1.97 -10.83 3.03
CA ALA A 11 2.80 -11.92 2.54
C ALA A 11 3.79 -11.44 1.49
N TYR A 12 3.34 -10.53 0.61
CA TYR A 12 4.21 -9.90 -0.37
C TYR A 12 5.34 -9.10 0.29
N LEU A 13 5.00 -8.14 1.16
CA LEU A 13 5.98 -7.25 1.78
C LEU A 13 7.02 -8.00 2.64
N ARG A 14 6.61 -9.07 3.33
CA ARG A 14 7.55 -9.91 4.11
C ARG A 14 8.59 -10.62 3.26
N ASN A 15 8.25 -10.94 2.02
CA ASN A 15 9.13 -11.61 1.08
C ASN A 15 9.86 -10.63 0.15
N ALA A 16 9.62 -9.32 0.30
CA ALA A 16 10.06 -8.31 -0.66
C ALA A 16 11.52 -7.84 -0.52
N ALA A 17 12.40 -8.69 0.04
CA ALA A 17 13.80 -8.33 0.31
C ALA A 17 14.75 -8.44 -0.91
N SER A 18 14.24 -8.77 -2.10
CA SER A 18 15.06 -9.00 -3.30
C SER A 18 14.82 -7.95 -4.39
N GLN A 19 15.78 -7.79 -5.31
CA GLN A 19 15.62 -6.93 -6.50
C GLN A 19 14.35 -7.28 -7.29
N VAL A 20 14.05 -8.58 -7.42
CA VAL A 20 12.85 -9.08 -8.10
C VAL A 20 11.58 -8.52 -7.44
N ALA A 21 11.54 -8.41 -6.12
CA ALA A 21 10.40 -7.82 -5.42
C ALA A 21 10.30 -6.30 -5.58
N ARG A 22 11.35 -5.58 -5.97
CA ARG A 22 11.20 -4.16 -6.33
C ARG A 22 10.50 -4.02 -7.67
N ASP A 23 10.90 -4.81 -8.65
CA ASP A 23 10.33 -4.78 -10.00
C ASP A 23 8.84 -5.22 -9.98
N HIS A 24 8.47 -6.14 -9.08
CA HIS A 24 7.08 -6.56 -8.87
C HIS A 24 6.24 -5.62 -7.99
N TYR A 25 6.83 -4.58 -7.39
CA TYR A 25 6.10 -3.69 -6.49
C TYR A 25 4.99 -2.94 -7.22
N VAL A 26 5.27 -2.45 -8.44
CA VAL A 26 4.26 -1.79 -9.28
C VAL A 26 3.07 -2.71 -9.58
N GLY A 27 3.31 -4.01 -9.76
CA GLY A 27 2.25 -5.00 -10.02
C GLY A 27 1.45 -5.42 -8.79
N THR A 28 1.95 -5.17 -7.58
CA THR A 28 1.31 -5.58 -6.31
C THR A 28 0.73 -4.40 -5.54
N VAL A 29 1.16 -3.18 -5.83
CA VAL A 29 0.67 -1.95 -5.19
C VAL A 29 -0.82 -1.69 -5.47
N ASP A 30 -1.35 -2.24 -6.57
CA ASP A 30 -2.79 -2.29 -6.85
C ASP A 30 -3.58 -2.88 -5.69
N THR A 31 -3.05 -3.91 -5.03
CA THR A 31 -3.68 -4.52 -3.85
C THR A 31 -3.75 -3.52 -2.68
N ARG A 32 -2.72 -2.68 -2.49
CA ARG A 32 -2.74 -1.61 -1.46
C ARG A 32 -3.74 -0.50 -1.79
N VAL A 33 -3.91 -0.17 -3.08
CA VAL A 33 -4.94 0.78 -3.55
C VAL A 33 -6.34 0.24 -3.28
N VAL A 34 -6.59 -1.04 -3.60
CA VAL A 34 -7.88 -1.70 -3.30
C VAL A 34 -8.16 -1.72 -1.80
N ILE A 35 -7.15 -2.01 -0.96
CA ILE A 35 -7.27 -1.94 0.50
C ILE A 35 -7.71 -0.54 0.95
N SER A 36 -7.08 0.53 0.45
CA SER A 36 -7.48 1.91 0.78
C SER A 36 -8.91 2.21 0.39
N SER A 37 -9.32 1.89 -0.84
CA SER A 37 -10.69 2.14 -1.31
C SER A 37 -11.74 1.36 -0.50
N LEU A 38 -11.43 0.12 -0.09
CA LEU A 38 -12.29 -0.66 0.79
C LEU A 38 -12.39 -0.05 2.20
N MET A 39 -11.27 0.46 2.74
CA MET A 39 -11.27 1.13 4.05
C MET A 39 -12.11 2.42 4.02
N ASP A 40 -11.97 3.26 2.98
CA ASP A 40 -12.77 4.48 2.82
C ASP A 40 -14.28 4.15 2.78
N LYS A 41 -14.66 3.13 1.99
CA LYS A 41 -16.05 2.69 1.88
C LYS A 41 -16.60 2.21 3.24
N LEU A 42 -15.78 1.51 4.02
CA LEU A 42 -16.18 1.03 5.35
C LEU A 42 -16.22 2.12 6.43
N GLN A 43 -15.66 3.30 6.16
CA GLN A 43 -15.82 4.47 7.02
C GLN A 43 -17.10 5.26 6.72
N THR A 44 -17.82 4.92 5.65
CA THR A 44 -19.07 5.58 5.27
C THR A 44 -20.27 4.83 5.89
N PRO A 45 -21.25 5.53 6.50
CA PRO A 45 -22.47 4.90 7.01
C PRO A 45 -23.22 4.11 5.92
N PRO A 46 -23.91 3.00 6.27
CA PRO A 46 -24.07 2.41 7.61
C PRO A 46 -22.92 1.48 8.02
N TYR A 47 -21.85 1.39 7.23
CA TYR A 47 -20.72 0.52 7.49
C TYR A 47 -19.83 1.10 8.58
N LYS A 48 -19.08 0.21 9.24
CA LYS A 48 -18.06 0.58 10.24
C LYS A 48 -16.79 -0.22 10.00
N LEU A 49 -15.70 0.49 9.77
CA LEU A 49 -14.37 -0.11 9.67
C LEU A 49 -14.01 -0.74 11.01
N ASN A 50 -13.56 -1.99 10.98
CA ASN A 50 -13.01 -2.66 12.15
C ASN A 50 -11.70 -1.97 12.58
N PRO A 51 -11.58 -1.46 13.82
CA PRO A 51 -10.37 -0.80 14.30
C PRO A 51 -9.10 -1.66 14.20
N GLN A 52 -9.22 -2.98 14.35
CA GLN A 52 -8.09 -3.89 14.23
C GLN A 52 -7.49 -3.85 12.82
N ILE A 53 -8.33 -3.77 11.78
CA ILE A 53 -7.86 -3.68 10.39
C ILE A 53 -7.10 -2.38 10.17
N ALA A 54 -7.57 -1.27 10.72
CA ALA A 54 -6.88 0.01 10.63
C ALA A 54 -5.50 -0.03 11.33
N GLN A 55 -5.42 -0.69 12.49
CA GLN A 55 -4.15 -0.92 13.19
C GLN A 55 -3.19 -1.80 12.38
N ASP A 56 -3.68 -2.91 11.82
CA ASP A 56 -2.86 -3.83 11.02
C ASP A 56 -2.27 -3.12 9.78
N VAL A 57 -3.08 -2.33 9.08
CA VAL A 57 -2.62 -1.50 7.96
C VAL A 57 -1.58 -0.48 8.43
N GLY A 58 -1.81 0.17 9.59
CA GLY A 58 -0.83 1.10 10.17
C GLY A 58 0.51 0.45 10.50
N HIS A 59 0.52 -0.78 11.04
CA HIS A 59 1.74 -1.53 11.30
C HIS A 59 2.51 -1.85 10.01
N ILE A 60 1.79 -2.26 8.97
CA ILE A 60 2.39 -2.56 7.66
C ILE A 60 2.94 -1.29 7.01
N ASP A 61 2.19 -0.19 7.05
CA ASP A 61 2.64 1.09 6.51
C ASP A 61 3.90 1.58 7.24
N ASN A 62 4.00 1.39 8.56
CA ASN A 62 5.22 1.72 9.31
C ASN A 62 6.42 0.88 8.88
N TYR A 63 6.22 -0.43 8.65
CA TYR A 63 7.27 -1.30 8.12
C TYR A 63 7.73 -0.84 6.72
N LEU A 64 6.78 -0.56 5.83
CA LEU A 64 7.08 -0.09 4.48
C LEU A 64 7.81 1.25 4.51
N LYS A 65 7.36 2.22 5.32
CA LYS A 65 8.01 3.54 5.46
C LYS A 65 9.48 3.44 5.86
N ALA A 66 9.83 2.51 6.75
CA ALA A 66 11.21 2.31 7.17
C ALA A 66 12.12 1.95 5.99
N GLN A 67 11.57 1.19 5.04
CA GLN A 67 12.25 0.76 3.83
C GLN A 67 11.92 1.62 2.60
N TRP A 68 11.17 2.71 2.73
CA TRP A 68 10.74 3.51 1.58
C TRP A 68 11.74 4.63 1.26
N GLN A 69 11.97 4.83 -0.02
CA GLN A 69 12.65 6.00 -0.56
C GLN A 69 11.65 6.81 -1.39
N PRO A 70 11.39 8.08 -1.04
CA PRO A 70 10.56 8.96 -1.86
C PRO A 70 11.12 9.10 -3.27
N GLY A 71 10.23 9.17 -4.25
CA GLY A 71 10.57 9.32 -5.67
C GLY A 71 9.33 9.63 -6.49
N ASP A 72 9.40 9.33 -7.78
CA ASP A 72 8.35 9.64 -8.74
C ASP A 72 7.09 8.79 -8.50
N PHE A 73 5.98 9.27 -9.07
CA PHE A 73 4.72 8.55 -9.05
C PHE A 73 4.83 7.27 -9.89
N ILE A 74 4.46 6.12 -9.31
CA ILE A 74 4.71 4.80 -9.94
C ILE A 74 3.66 4.37 -10.96
N PHE A 75 2.52 5.05 -11.02
CA PHE A 75 1.49 4.83 -12.02
C PHE A 75 1.61 5.85 -13.17
N PRO A 76 0.92 5.63 -14.30
CA PRO A 76 0.85 6.64 -15.36
C PRO A 76 0.32 7.98 -14.81
N ASP A 77 0.95 9.08 -15.20
CA ASP A 77 0.70 10.44 -14.69
C ASP A 77 -0.78 10.86 -14.73
N VAL A 78 -1.55 10.34 -15.69
CA VAL A 78 -3.01 10.59 -15.80
C VAL A 78 -3.79 10.20 -14.56
N TRP A 79 -3.25 9.30 -13.72
CA TRP A 79 -3.88 8.86 -12.47
C TRP A 79 -3.46 9.69 -11.26
N GLN A 80 -2.45 10.56 -11.38
CA GLN A 80 -1.86 11.26 -10.24
C GLN A 80 -2.87 12.13 -9.49
N GLU A 81 -3.80 12.78 -10.20
CA GLU A 81 -4.86 13.60 -9.57
C GLU A 81 -5.79 12.77 -8.66
N ALA A 82 -6.03 11.50 -9.00
CA ALA A 82 -6.88 10.61 -8.21
C ALA A 82 -6.19 10.08 -6.95
N TYR A 83 -4.86 10.16 -6.89
CA TYR A 83 -4.05 9.54 -5.84
C TYR A 83 -3.13 10.54 -5.14
N PRO A 84 -3.67 11.52 -4.39
CA PRO A 84 -2.86 12.56 -3.75
C PRO A 84 -1.84 11.99 -2.76
N GLN A 85 -0.59 12.47 -2.87
CA GLN A 85 0.58 11.98 -2.12
C GLN A 85 0.38 11.87 -0.59
N PRO A 86 -0.28 12.80 0.13
CA PRO A 86 -0.46 12.65 1.59
C PRO A 86 -1.21 11.37 1.98
N LYS A 87 -2.14 10.93 1.14
CA LYS A 87 -2.93 9.72 1.37
C LYS A 87 -2.29 8.49 0.74
N TYR A 88 -1.66 8.64 -0.42
CA TYR A 88 -1.12 7.53 -1.22
C TYR A 88 0.41 7.57 -1.34
N TRP A 89 1.12 7.95 -0.27
CA TRP A 89 2.57 8.17 -0.27
C TRP A 89 3.37 6.97 -0.79
N TRP A 90 2.86 5.74 -0.63
CA TRP A 90 3.45 4.49 -1.12
C TRP A 90 3.34 4.30 -2.64
N LEU A 91 2.72 5.25 -3.35
CA LEU A 91 2.74 5.38 -4.81
C LEU A 91 3.81 6.36 -5.30
N TYR A 92 4.55 7.01 -4.40
CA TYR A 92 5.54 8.04 -4.73
C TYR A 92 6.92 7.60 -4.25
N GLY A 93 7.61 6.85 -5.10
CA GLY A 93 8.93 6.28 -4.83
C GLY A 93 8.97 4.77 -4.87
N GLU A 94 9.94 4.21 -4.17
CA GLU A 94 10.28 2.79 -4.24
C GLU A 94 10.83 2.26 -2.92
N MET A 95 10.88 0.93 -2.78
CA MET A 95 11.57 0.29 -1.66
C MET A 95 13.08 0.45 -1.85
N LYS A 96 13.78 0.89 -0.79
CA LYS A 96 15.23 0.87 -0.67
C LYS A 96 15.70 -0.55 -0.93
N GLY A 97 16.58 -0.73 -1.91
CA GLY A 97 17.28 -2.00 -2.07
C GLY A 97 18.06 -2.31 -0.80
N GLY A 98 17.76 -3.44 -0.17
CA GLY A 98 18.67 -4.03 0.80
C GLY A 98 19.98 -4.39 0.11
N ILE A 99 21.09 -4.00 0.75
CA ILE A 99 22.46 -4.38 0.36
C ILE A 99 22.63 -5.89 0.54
#